data_AF-E8V262-F1
#
_entry.id   AF-E8V262-F1
#
_cell.length_a   1.000
_cell.length_b   1.000
_cell.length_c   1.000
_cell.angle_alpha   90.00
_cell.angle_beta   90.00
_cell.angle_gamma   90.00
#
_symmetry.space_group_name_H-M   'P 1'
#
loop_
_entity.id
_entity.type
_entity.pdbx_description
1 polymer ?
#
loop_
_entity_poly.entity_id
_entity_poly.type
_entity_poly.pdbx_seq_one_letter_code
_entity_poly.pdbx_strand_id
1 'polypeptide(L)'
;MKRLGAVIVLSAVSLTGLAFVHPFGNPRVEPAKGLDTLFQGARMSSDTKRVLVTKCADCHSNETRWPVYARLAPGSWLIERDIVEARRKMNLSLWDQMPADAQSVLAGQIIHEAKSGDMPPLQYRLLHWNSELTATDIAALSMMETGAQQEASVGGSGDAARGKSVFDKRCTGCHAMEGDREGPRLAGVFGRKAGSVAGFDYSAGLKNSGITWDETTLEKWLSDPDTLVPDNKMDFHVPAAQERSDLIAYFKHQKGQN
;
A
#
# COMPACT_ATOMS: atom_id res chain seq x y z
N MET A 1 -47.01 -40.18 3.39
CA MET A 1 -45.87 -40.08 4.33
C MET A 1 -44.50 -40.31 3.67
N LYS A 2 -44.29 -41.36 2.86
CA LYS A 2 -42.96 -41.65 2.24
C LYS A 2 -42.39 -40.55 1.31
N ARG A 3 -43.25 -39.87 0.52
CA ARG A 3 -42.83 -38.78 -0.39
C ARG A 3 -42.46 -37.48 0.34
N LEU A 4 -43.12 -37.18 1.46
CA LEU A 4 -42.83 -36.00 2.28
C LEU A 4 -41.48 -36.17 3.00
N GLY A 5 -41.19 -37.36 3.51
CA GLY A 5 -39.87 -37.70 4.07
C GLY A 5 -38.74 -37.61 3.04
N ALA A 6 -38.97 -38.08 1.81
CA ALA A 6 -37.97 -38.00 0.73
C ALA A 6 -37.66 -36.55 0.31
N VAL A 7 -38.67 -35.66 0.24
CA VAL A 7 -38.48 -34.24 -0.10
C VAL A 7 -37.78 -33.47 1.02
N ILE A 8 -38.08 -33.77 2.29
CA ILE A 8 -37.39 -33.16 3.44
C ILE A 8 -35.92 -33.59 3.47
N VAL A 9 -35.63 -34.87 3.23
CA VAL A 9 -34.25 -35.39 3.20
C VAL A 9 -33.45 -34.81 2.02
N LEU A 10 -34.02 -34.73 0.82
CA LEU A 10 -33.34 -34.13 -0.34
C LEU A 10 -33.05 -32.64 -0.15
N SER A 11 -33.99 -31.88 0.42
CA SER A 11 -33.81 -30.46 0.72
C SER A 11 -32.70 -30.23 1.77
N ALA A 12 -32.67 -31.07 2.82
CA ALA A 12 -31.65 -31.00 3.85
C ALA A 12 -30.26 -31.35 3.32
N VAL A 13 -30.13 -32.38 2.48
CA VAL A 13 -28.86 -32.79 1.83
C VAL A 13 -28.34 -31.68 0.91
N SER A 14 -29.22 -31.04 0.14
CA SER A 14 -28.84 -29.93 -0.75
C SER A 14 -28.38 -28.69 0.02
N LEU A 15 -29.06 -28.34 1.13
CA LEU A 15 -28.65 -27.25 2.02
C LEU A 15 -27.33 -27.52 2.75
N THR A 16 -27.07 -28.77 3.18
CA THR A 16 -25.78 -29.14 3.78
C THR A 16 -24.64 -29.13 2.77
N GLY A 17 -24.89 -29.51 1.51
CA GLY A 17 -23.87 -29.47 0.45
C GLY A 17 -23.38 -28.05 0.16
N LEU A 18 -24.30 -27.07 0.15
CA LEU A 18 -23.96 -25.66 -0.09
C LEU A 18 -23.08 -25.04 1.00
N ALA A 19 -23.11 -25.57 2.24
CA ALA A 19 -22.28 -25.09 3.33
C ALA A 19 -20.78 -25.44 3.17
N PHE A 20 -20.44 -26.39 2.29
CA PHE A 20 -19.06 -26.78 1.97
C PHE A 20 -18.55 -26.18 0.65
N VAL A 21 -19.40 -25.42 -0.05
CA VAL A 21 -19.04 -24.74 -1.30
C VAL A 21 -18.56 -23.33 -0.95
N HIS A 22 -17.34 -23.00 -1.34
CA HIS A 22 -16.72 -21.70 -1.10
C HIS A 22 -16.34 -21.05 -2.44
N PRO A 23 -17.31 -20.45 -3.16
CA PRO A 23 -17.12 -20.03 -4.55
C PRO A 23 -16.09 -18.92 -4.73
N PHE A 24 -15.78 -18.17 -3.67
CA PHE A 24 -14.82 -17.06 -3.68
C PHE A 24 -13.52 -17.36 -2.92
N GLY A 25 -13.30 -18.63 -2.56
CA GLY A 25 -12.21 -19.07 -1.69
C GLY A 25 -12.65 -19.22 -0.24
N ASN A 26 -11.96 -20.08 0.50
CA ASN A 26 -12.28 -20.38 1.90
C ASN A 26 -11.28 -19.69 2.84
N PRO A 27 -11.62 -18.53 3.45
CA PRO A 27 -10.72 -17.82 4.37
C PRO A 27 -10.49 -18.55 5.71
N ARG A 28 -11.14 -19.70 5.94
CA ARG A 28 -11.01 -20.50 7.16
C ARG A 28 -9.90 -21.56 7.08
N VAL A 29 -9.26 -21.73 5.92
CA VAL A 29 -8.18 -22.71 5.74
C VAL A 29 -6.88 -22.29 6.43
N GLU A 30 -6.65 -20.98 6.54
CA GLU A 30 -5.49 -20.44 7.24
C GLU A 30 -5.70 -20.54 8.75
N PRO A 31 -4.80 -21.23 9.50
CA PRO A 31 -5.00 -21.46 10.91
C PRO A 31 -4.86 -20.17 11.72
N ALA A 32 -5.87 -19.88 12.53
CA ALA A 32 -5.81 -18.87 13.59
C ALA A 32 -4.79 -19.32 14.65
N LYS A 33 -3.84 -18.44 14.97
CA LYS A 33 -2.78 -18.66 15.97
C LYS A 33 -3.08 -17.99 17.31
N GLY A 34 -4.12 -17.15 17.37
CA GLY A 34 -4.51 -16.37 18.55
C GLY A 34 -4.30 -14.87 18.33
N LEU A 35 -5.23 -14.03 18.80
CA LEU A 35 -5.14 -12.56 18.68
C LEU A 35 -3.94 -11.97 19.44
N ASP A 36 -3.47 -12.66 20.47
CA ASP A 36 -2.26 -12.36 21.26
C ASP A 36 -0.96 -12.59 20.46
N THR A 37 -1.04 -13.29 19.33
CA THR A 37 0.08 -13.49 18.42
C THR A 37 0.25 -12.39 17.38
N LEU A 38 -0.74 -11.49 17.26
CA LEU A 38 -0.64 -10.35 16.35
C LEU A 38 0.27 -9.27 16.96
N PHE A 39 1.21 -8.77 16.15
CA PHE A 39 2.05 -7.61 16.49
C PHE A 39 3.01 -7.85 17.66
N GLN A 40 3.56 -9.06 17.79
CA GLN A 40 4.49 -9.37 18.87
C GLN A 40 5.82 -8.62 18.72
N GLY A 41 6.31 -8.47 17.49
CA GLY A 41 7.54 -7.73 17.17
C GLY A 41 7.31 -6.24 16.88
N ALA A 42 6.05 -5.81 16.77
CA ALA A 42 5.72 -4.48 16.32
C ALA A 42 5.93 -3.40 17.39
N ARG A 43 6.63 -2.33 17.00
CA ARG A 43 6.80 -1.09 17.78
C ARG A 43 5.57 -0.20 17.63
N MET A 44 4.49 -0.56 18.32
CA MET A 44 3.24 0.20 18.32
C MET A 44 2.65 0.29 19.73
N SER A 45 1.92 1.38 19.99
CA SER A 45 1.27 1.60 21.28
C SER A 45 0.23 0.52 21.58
N SER A 46 -0.06 0.30 22.87
CA SER A 46 -1.14 -0.61 23.29
C SER A 46 -2.50 -0.21 22.73
N ASP A 47 -2.74 1.09 22.59
CA ASP A 47 -3.99 1.63 22.04
C ASP A 47 -4.11 1.31 20.55
N THR A 48 -3.03 1.47 19.79
CA THR A 48 -2.97 1.08 18.38
C THR A 48 -3.26 -0.41 18.22
N LYS A 49 -2.59 -1.28 18.99
CA LYS A 49 -2.81 -2.74 18.95
C LYS A 49 -4.28 -3.06 19.21
N ARG A 50 -4.87 -2.43 20.22
CA ARG A 50 -6.29 -2.59 20.55
C ARG A 50 -7.18 -2.22 19.36
N VAL A 51 -6.97 -1.09 18.71
CA VAL A 51 -7.78 -0.68 17.55
C VAL A 51 -7.65 -1.68 16.40
N LEU A 52 -6.43 -2.05 16.02
CA LEU A 52 -6.20 -3.01 14.93
C LEU A 52 -6.86 -4.37 15.21
N VAL A 53 -6.74 -4.87 16.44
CA VAL A 53 -7.33 -6.15 16.86
C VAL A 53 -8.86 -6.08 16.93
N THR A 54 -9.43 -4.99 17.44
CA THR A 54 -10.87 -4.91 17.69
C THR A 54 -11.68 -4.47 16.47
N LYS A 55 -11.11 -3.62 15.61
CA LYS A 55 -11.79 -3.01 14.47
C LYS A 55 -11.41 -3.61 13.12
N CYS A 56 -10.19 -4.13 12.96
CA CYS A 56 -9.66 -4.54 11.66
C CYS A 56 -9.46 -6.06 11.53
N ALA A 57 -9.01 -6.74 12.58
CA ALA A 57 -8.55 -8.12 12.53
C ALA A 57 -9.61 -9.13 12.06
N ASP A 58 -10.90 -8.87 12.29
CA ASP A 58 -11.96 -9.78 11.84
C ASP A 58 -11.99 -9.95 10.32
N CYS A 59 -11.65 -8.91 9.55
CA CYS A 59 -11.58 -8.99 8.09
C CYS A 59 -10.14 -9.11 7.57
N HIS A 60 -9.20 -8.42 8.22
CA HIS A 60 -7.82 -8.27 7.76
C HIS A 60 -6.83 -9.17 8.49
N SER A 61 -7.26 -10.26 9.13
CA SER A 61 -6.34 -11.23 9.72
C SER A 61 -6.89 -12.64 9.62
N ASN A 62 -6.03 -13.64 9.87
CA ASN A 62 -6.46 -15.03 10.00
C ASN A 62 -7.22 -15.29 11.32
N GLU A 63 -7.27 -14.34 12.24
CA GLU A 63 -7.93 -14.42 13.55
C GLU A 63 -9.43 -14.02 13.50
N THR A 64 -10.09 -14.26 12.37
CA THR A 64 -11.49 -13.85 12.17
C THR A 64 -12.42 -14.50 13.19
N ARG A 65 -13.17 -13.68 13.93
CA ARG A 65 -14.31 -14.15 14.72
C ARG A 65 -15.53 -14.35 13.83
N TRP A 66 -15.87 -15.60 13.58
CA TRP A 66 -16.98 -15.96 12.70
C TRP A 66 -18.32 -15.95 13.45
N PRO A 67 -19.25 -15.04 13.12
CA PRO A 67 -20.59 -15.08 13.70
C PRO A 67 -21.37 -16.29 13.16
N VAL A 68 -22.37 -16.74 13.91
CA VAL A 68 -23.16 -17.93 13.55
C VAL A 68 -23.85 -17.81 12.19
N TYR A 69 -24.27 -16.60 11.80
CA TYR A 69 -24.90 -16.34 10.51
C TYR A 69 -23.93 -16.42 9.33
N ALA A 70 -22.62 -16.34 9.57
CA ALA A 70 -21.60 -16.52 8.54
C ALA A 70 -21.34 -18.00 8.18
N ARG A 71 -22.23 -18.92 8.60
CA ARG A 71 -22.16 -20.36 8.29
C ARG A 71 -23.20 -20.82 7.27
N LEU A 72 -24.15 -19.96 6.89
CA LEU A 72 -25.27 -20.34 6.02
C LEU A 72 -25.19 -19.59 4.70
N ALA A 73 -25.33 -20.30 3.58
CA ALA A 73 -25.41 -19.70 2.25
C ALA A 73 -26.75 -18.96 2.04
N PRO A 74 -26.81 -17.89 1.22
CA PRO A 74 -25.70 -17.27 0.49
C PRO A 74 -24.92 -16.23 1.30
N GLY A 75 -25.35 -15.91 2.54
CA GLY A 75 -24.73 -14.87 3.36
C GLY A 75 -23.26 -15.17 3.71
N SER A 76 -22.96 -16.43 4.04
CA SER A 76 -21.58 -16.91 4.23
C SER A 76 -20.68 -16.62 3.03
N TRP A 77 -21.15 -16.83 1.80
CA TRP A 77 -20.35 -16.59 0.59
C TRP A 77 -20.02 -15.11 0.38
N LEU A 78 -20.93 -14.20 0.71
CA LEU A 78 -20.68 -12.76 0.63
C LEU A 78 -19.60 -12.34 1.64
N ILE A 79 -19.73 -12.79 2.88
CA ILE A 79 -18.75 -12.51 3.94
C ILE A 79 -17.38 -13.13 3.57
N GLU A 80 -17.37 -14.35 3.05
CA GLU A 80 -16.14 -15.01 2.59
C GLU A 80 -15.46 -14.23 1.47
N ARG A 81 -16.22 -13.81 0.44
CA ARG A 81 -15.70 -12.97 -0.64
C ARG A 81 -15.04 -11.71 -0.09
N ASP A 82 -15.76 -11.00 0.79
CA ASP A 82 -15.30 -9.71 1.32
C ASP A 82 -14.05 -9.89 2.19
N ILE A 83 -13.97 -10.94 3.02
CA ILE A 83 -12.78 -11.25 3.82
C ILE A 83 -11.61 -11.68 2.93
N VAL A 84 -11.84 -12.55 1.95
CA VAL A 84 -10.77 -12.97 1.03
C VAL A 84 -10.23 -11.78 0.26
N GLU A 85 -11.09 -10.87 -0.22
CA GLU A 85 -10.66 -9.65 -0.88
C GLU A 85 -9.89 -8.71 0.07
N ALA A 86 -10.41 -8.49 1.28
CA ALA A 86 -9.77 -7.67 2.30
C ALA A 86 -8.36 -8.19 2.63
N ARG A 87 -8.20 -9.49 2.84
CA ARG A 87 -6.92 -10.13 3.16
C ARG A 87 -5.92 -10.09 2.00
N ARG A 88 -6.38 -10.12 0.74
CA ARG A 88 -5.51 -9.94 -0.43
C ARG A 88 -4.91 -8.54 -0.48
N LYS A 89 -5.65 -7.51 -0.03
CA LYS A 89 -5.16 -6.12 0.03
C LYS A 89 -4.29 -5.89 1.27
N MET A 90 -4.68 -6.48 2.40
CA MET A 90 -3.98 -6.33 3.67
C MET A 90 -4.26 -7.52 4.60
N ASN A 91 -3.21 -8.18 5.12
CA ASN A 91 -3.31 -9.22 6.13
C ASN A 91 -2.36 -8.96 7.32
N LEU A 92 -2.94 -8.57 8.46
CA LEU A 92 -2.27 -8.25 9.72
C LEU A 92 -1.55 -9.46 10.34
N SER A 93 -1.97 -10.70 10.03
CA SER A 93 -1.25 -11.91 10.47
C SER A 93 0.14 -12.03 9.85
N LEU A 94 0.42 -11.25 8.80
CA LEU A 94 1.74 -11.19 8.17
C LEU A 94 2.60 -10.04 8.69
N TRP A 95 2.10 -9.21 9.61
CA TRP A 95 2.77 -7.98 10.04
C TRP A 95 4.22 -8.20 10.46
N ASP A 96 4.46 -9.12 11.40
CA ASP A 96 5.78 -9.39 11.95
C ASP A 96 6.73 -10.08 10.94
N GLN A 97 6.20 -10.58 9.82
CA GLN A 97 6.96 -11.18 8.72
C GLN A 97 7.34 -10.15 7.65
N MET A 98 6.68 -8.99 7.62
CA MET A 98 6.98 -7.94 6.66
C MET A 98 8.26 -7.19 7.05
N PRO A 99 9.07 -6.75 6.06
CA PRO A 99 10.18 -5.86 6.34
C PRO A 99 9.67 -4.49 6.83
N ALA A 100 10.52 -3.74 7.53
CA ALA A 100 10.12 -2.52 8.25
C ALA A 100 9.59 -1.40 7.32
N ASP A 101 10.09 -1.33 6.09
CA ASP A 101 9.61 -0.43 5.04
C ASP A 101 8.17 -0.79 4.62
N ALA A 102 7.89 -2.07 4.38
CA ALA A 102 6.55 -2.54 4.06
C ALA A 102 5.56 -2.34 5.22
N GLN A 103 6.00 -2.52 6.47
CA GLN A 103 5.20 -2.19 7.66
C GLN A 103 4.85 -0.70 7.70
N SER A 104 5.81 0.17 7.39
CA SER A 104 5.61 1.63 7.37
C SER A 104 4.67 2.08 6.25
N VAL A 105 4.79 1.50 5.05
CA VAL A 105 3.88 1.76 3.93
C VAL A 105 2.46 1.31 4.28
N LEU A 106 2.31 0.11 4.84
CA LEU A 106 1.00 -0.40 5.23
C LEU A 106 0.37 0.44 6.35
N ALA A 107 1.15 0.87 7.34
CA ALA A 107 0.68 1.77 8.39
C ALA A 107 0.12 3.07 7.80
N GLY A 108 0.84 3.67 6.84
CA GLY A 108 0.38 4.88 6.15
C GLY A 108 -0.93 4.67 5.38
N GLN A 109 -1.08 3.52 4.71
CA GLN A 109 -2.33 3.17 4.01
C GLN A 109 -3.49 3.00 5.01
N ILE A 110 -3.29 2.28 6.12
CA ILE A 110 -4.30 2.10 7.16
C ILE A 110 -4.76 3.47 7.68
N ILE A 111 -3.82 4.37 7.96
CA ILE A 111 -4.13 5.69 8.50
C ILE A 111 -4.87 6.55 7.48
N HIS A 112 -4.48 6.48 6.20
CA HIS A 112 -5.15 7.19 5.12
C HIS A 112 -6.63 6.76 5.00
N GLU A 113 -6.88 5.46 4.89
CA GLU A 113 -8.23 4.89 4.74
C GLU A 113 -9.10 5.13 5.99
N ALA A 114 -8.48 5.12 7.18
CA ALA A 114 -9.16 5.45 8.43
C ALA A 114 -9.56 6.94 8.50
N LYS A 115 -8.70 7.84 8.02
CA LYS A 115 -8.95 9.30 7.99
C LYS A 115 -9.93 9.69 6.89
N SER A 116 -9.92 9.02 5.73
CA SER A 116 -10.86 9.28 4.64
C SER A 116 -12.28 8.78 4.95
N GLY A 117 -12.41 7.83 5.88
CA GLY A 117 -13.69 7.22 6.24
C GLY A 117 -14.15 6.15 5.24
N ASP A 118 -13.25 5.74 4.33
CA ASP A 118 -13.47 4.65 3.38
C ASP A 118 -13.50 3.30 4.10
N MET A 119 -12.81 3.21 5.25
CA MET A 119 -12.79 2.03 6.11
C MET A 119 -13.35 2.32 7.52
N PRO A 120 -14.31 1.50 8.01
CA PRO A 120 -15.01 0.44 7.30
C PRO A 120 -16.00 0.99 6.26
N PRO A 121 -16.28 0.25 5.17
CA PRO A 121 -17.21 0.68 4.12
C PRO A 121 -18.58 1.06 4.68
N LEU A 122 -19.22 2.07 4.10
CA LEU A 122 -20.49 2.61 4.58
C LEU A 122 -21.56 1.52 4.75
N GLN A 123 -21.69 0.61 3.77
CA GLN A 123 -22.65 -0.49 3.84
C GLN A 123 -22.43 -1.41 5.04
N TYR A 124 -21.18 -1.60 5.46
CA TYR A 124 -20.85 -2.42 6.61
C TYR A 124 -21.21 -1.68 7.91
N ARG A 125 -20.90 -0.39 8.01
CA ARG A 125 -21.23 0.44 9.19
C ARG A 125 -22.74 0.55 9.43
N LEU A 126 -23.55 0.58 8.37
CA LEU A 126 -25.02 0.61 8.51
C LEU A 126 -25.56 -0.64 9.23
N LEU A 127 -24.96 -1.80 9.01
CA LEU A 127 -25.35 -3.06 9.66
C LEU A 127 -24.57 -3.32 10.96
N HIS A 128 -23.35 -2.79 11.05
CA HIS A 128 -22.37 -3.02 12.11
C HIS A 128 -21.86 -1.68 12.66
N TRP A 129 -22.75 -0.88 13.25
CA TRP A 129 -22.43 0.43 13.83
C TRP A 129 -21.25 0.40 14.82
N ASN A 130 -21.10 -0.69 15.58
CA ASN A 130 -19.97 -0.91 16.50
C ASN A 130 -18.57 -0.95 15.85
N SER A 131 -18.50 -1.09 14.52
CA SER A 131 -17.25 -1.14 13.76
C SER A 131 -16.72 0.24 13.36
N GLU A 132 -17.52 1.30 13.54
CA GLU A 132 -17.10 2.66 13.21
C GLU A 132 -15.82 3.05 13.98
N LEU A 133 -14.90 3.69 13.27
CA LEU A 133 -13.68 4.25 13.85
C LEU A 133 -13.99 5.62 14.45
N THR A 134 -13.76 5.76 15.74
CA THR A 134 -13.92 7.03 16.44
C THR A 134 -12.70 7.94 16.21
N ALA A 135 -12.83 9.23 16.53
CA ALA A 135 -11.68 10.15 16.51
C ALA A 135 -10.52 9.66 17.39
N THR A 136 -10.81 9.01 18.52
CA THR A 136 -9.81 8.40 19.40
C THR A 136 -9.13 7.20 18.74
N ASP A 137 -9.88 6.38 18.00
CA ASP A 137 -9.30 5.25 17.25
C ASP A 137 -8.36 5.76 16.14
N ILE A 138 -8.78 6.78 15.39
CA ILE A 138 -7.96 7.41 14.35
C ILE A 138 -6.70 8.04 14.95
N ALA A 139 -6.81 8.71 16.10
CA ALA A 139 -5.66 9.26 16.81
C ALA A 139 -4.68 8.14 17.24
N ALA A 140 -5.19 7.04 17.79
CA ALA A 140 -4.37 5.89 18.18
C ALA A 140 -3.69 5.21 16.98
N LEU A 141 -4.35 5.13 15.83
CA LEU A 141 -3.73 4.62 14.59
C LEU A 141 -2.66 5.58 14.08
N SER A 142 -2.90 6.89 14.16
CA SER A 142 -1.94 7.93 13.77
C SER A 142 -0.67 7.92 14.64
N MET A 143 -0.67 7.24 15.80
CA MET A 143 0.56 7.03 16.57
C MET A 143 1.52 6.00 15.96
N MET A 144 1.08 5.23 14.95
CA MET A 144 2.01 4.41 14.15
C MET A 144 2.89 5.26 13.24
N GLU A 145 2.38 6.42 12.79
CA GLU A 145 3.17 7.40 12.04
C GLU A 145 4.33 7.92 12.89
N THR A 146 4.13 8.25 14.17
CA THR A 146 5.18 8.80 15.03
C THR A 146 6.30 7.81 15.35
N GLY A 147 6.01 6.49 15.41
CA GLY A 147 7.05 5.45 15.57
C GLY A 147 7.86 5.21 14.29
N ALA A 148 7.21 5.25 13.12
CA ALA A 148 7.88 5.16 11.82
C ALA A 148 8.61 6.47 11.42
N GLN A 149 8.12 7.62 11.89
CA GLN A 149 8.70 8.94 11.66
C GLN A 149 9.87 9.26 12.58
N GLN A 150 10.03 8.53 13.70
CA GLN A 150 11.21 8.68 14.57
C GLN A 150 12.47 7.99 14.00
N GLU A 151 12.32 7.06 13.06
CA GLU A 151 13.43 6.58 12.22
C GLU A 151 13.57 7.43 10.94
N ALA A 152 12.49 8.06 10.44
CA ALA A 152 12.52 8.91 9.25
C ALA A 152 13.01 10.36 9.47
N SER A 153 13.40 10.73 10.70
CA SER A 153 13.94 12.06 11.03
C SER A 153 15.39 12.03 11.49
N VAL A 154 16.11 10.93 11.25
CA VAL A 154 17.57 10.92 11.25
C VAL A 154 18.03 11.01 9.79
N GLY A 155 18.57 12.17 9.40
CA GLY A 155 18.94 12.46 8.02
C GLY A 155 19.90 11.45 7.40
N GLY A 156 19.74 11.21 6.10
CA GLY A 156 20.85 10.78 5.25
C GLY A 156 20.53 9.87 4.06
N SER A 157 19.43 9.11 4.05
CA SER A 157 19.16 8.20 2.92
C SER A 157 17.69 8.16 2.53
N GLY A 158 17.42 8.46 1.26
CA GLY A 158 16.08 8.31 0.69
C GLY A 158 15.62 6.85 0.62
N ASP A 159 14.31 6.67 0.48
CA ASP A 159 13.63 5.38 0.35
C ASP A 159 13.11 5.19 -1.07
N ALA A 160 13.48 4.07 -1.70
CA ALA A 160 13.13 3.81 -3.10
C ALA A 160 11.63 3.49 -3.32
N ALA A 161 10.93 2.91 -2.34
CA ALA A 161 9.51 2.61 -2.46
C ALA A 161 8.66 3.88 -2.36
N ARG A 162 9.02 4.78 -1.43
CA ARG A 162 8.46 6.13 -1.39
C ARG A 162 8.82 6.90 -2.65
N GLY A 163 10.06 6.78 -3.12
CA GLY A 163 10.52 7.40 -4.37
C GLY A 163 9.70 6.97 -5.58
N LYS A 164 9.36 5.67 -5.70
CA LYS A 164 8.43 5.18 -6.72
C LYS A 164 7.08 5.87 -6.63
N SER A 165 6.54 6.00 -5.42
CA SER A 165 5.24 6.66 -5.20
C SER A 165 5.26 8.14 -5.57
N VAL A 166 6.36 8.84 -5.27
CA VAL A 166 6.57 10.23 -5.68
C VAL A 166 6.68 10.31 -7.21
N PHE A 167 7.44 9.42 -7.83
CA PHE A 167 7.58 9.34 -9.29
C PHE A 167 6.23 9.15 -9.98
N ASP A 168 5.42 8.19 -9.50
CA ASP A 168 4.11 7.88 -10.06
C ASP A 168 3.17 9.09 -10.01
N LYS A 169 3.24 9.89 -8.93
CA LYS A 169 2.38 11.06 -8.71
C LYS A 169 2.85 12.32 -9.45
N ARG A 170 4.15 12.52 -9.59
CA ARG A 170 4.73 13.81 -10.00
C ARG A 170 5.39 13.78 -11.37
N CYS A 171 5.95 12.65 -11.79
CA CYS A 171 6.83 12.59 -12.96
C CYS A 171 6.17 11.91 -14.16
N THR A 172 5.19 11.03 -13.95
CA THR A 172 4.60 10.20 -15.00
C THR A 172 3.82 10.98 -16.06
N GLY A 173 3.43 12.23 -15.78
CA GLY A 173 2.84 13.10 -16.79
C GLY A 173 3.77 13.37 -17.97
N CYS A 174 5.07 13.54 -17.71
CA CYS A 174 6.06 13.89 -18.72
C CYS A 174 7.09 12.79 -18.98
N HIS A 175 7.31 11.87 -18.05
CA HIS A 175 8.35 10.84 -18.14
C HIS A 175 7.79 9.43 -17.98
N ALA A 176 8.54 8.47 -18.46
CA ALA A 176 8.38 7.06 -18.17
C ALA A 176 9.72 6.43 -17.79
N MET A 177 9.69 5.24 -17.19
CA MET A 177 10.92 4.46 -17.03
C MET A 177 11.43 4.02 -18.41
N GLU A 178 10.53 3.48 -19.23
CA GLU A 178 10.81 3.06 -20.59
C GLU A 178 10.02 3.91 -21.59
N GLY A 179 10.65 4.21 -22.73
CA GLY A 179 10.09 5.07 -23.75
C GLY A 179 10.16 6.57 -23.43
N ASP A 180 10.30 7.37 -24.47
CA ASP A 180 10.29 8.83 -24.36
C ASP A 180 8.85 9.36 -24.46
N ARG A 181 8.57 10.48 -23.78
CA ARG A 181 7.31 11.22 -23.79
C ARG A 181 7.61 12.70 -24.02
N GLU A 182 6.93 13.62 -23.33
CA GLU A 182 7.32 15.04 -23.27
C GLU A 182 8.76 15.20 -22.75
N GLY A 183 9.17 14.34 -21.82
CA GLY A 183 10.53 14.17 -21.35
C GLY A 183 11.13 12.81 -21.76
N PRO A 184 12.47 12.66 -21.71
CA PRO A 184 13.14 11.40 -22.05
C PRO A 184 12.85 10.30 -21.03
N ARG A 185 13.07 9.04 -21.43
CA ARG A 185 13.03 7.89 -20.53
C ARG A 185 14.01 8.00 -19.36
N LEU A 186 13.61 7.50 -18.19
CA LEU A 186 14.38 7.63 -16.94
C LEU A 186 14.97 6.32 -16.42
N ALA A 187 14.69 5.17 -17.04
CA ALA A 187 15.41 3.93 -16.74
C ALA A 187 16.92 4.14 -16.96
N GLY A 188 17.74 3.74 -15.98
CA GLY A 188 19.18 3.96 -15.99
C GLY A 188 19.60 5.44 -16.01
N VAL A 189 18.79 6.38 -15.49
CA VAL A 189 19.18 7.79 -15.40
C VAL A 189 20.35 7.99 -14.42
N PHE A 190 20.39 7.24 -13.31
CA PHE A 190 21.46 7.34 -12.33
C PHE A 190 22.79 6.83 -12.92
N GLY A 191 23.77 7.74 -13.02
CA GLY A 191 25.09 7.56 -13.63
C GLY A 191 25.16 7.94 -15.10
N ARG A 192 24.04 8.31 -15.74
CA ARG A 192 24.00 8.68 -17.16
C ARG A 192 24.37 10.15 -17.36
N LYS A 193 25.02 10.49 -18.48
CA LYS A 193 25.24 11.89 -18.87
C LYS A 193 23.92 12.60 -19.16
N ALA A 194 23.77 13.84 -18.72
CA ALA A 194 22.66 14.69 -19.10
C ALA A 194 22.58 14.85 -20.63
N GLY A 195 21.36 14.94 -21.18
CA GLY A 195 21.16 15.16 -22.61
C GLY A 195 21.60 14.01 -23.54
N SER A 196 21.72 12.77 -23.05
CA SER A 196 22.37 11.67 -23.80
C SER A 196 21.45 10.54 -24.29
N VAL A 197 20.14 10.58 -24.06
CA VAL A 197 19.22 9.60 -24.66
C VAL A 197 19.16 9.84 -26.17
N ALA A 198 19.54 8.83 -26.95
CA ALA A 198 19.55 8.92 -28.40
C ALA A 198 18.15 9.15 -28.95
N GLY A 199 18.01 10.11 -29.87
CA GLY A 199 16.74 10.44 -30.53
C GLY A 199 15.86 11.47 -29.80
N PHE A 200 16.15 11.82 -28.54
CA PHE A 200 15.39 12.82 -27.80
C PHE A 200 15.88 14.25 -28.04
N ASP A 201 14.97 15.20 -28.28
CA ASP A 201 15.33 16.61 -28.52
C ASP A 201 15.50 17.45 -27.23
N TYR A 202 16.67 17.31 -26.61
CA TYR A 202 17.04 18.12 -25.45
C TYR A 202 17.28 19.60 -25.78
N SER A 203 17.13 20.46 -24.76
CA SER A 203 17.57 21.86 -24.83
C SER A 203 19.08 21.96 -25.05
N ALA A 204 19.54 23.07 -25.62
CA ALA A 204 20.97 23.33 -25.82
C ALA A 204 21.72 23.37 -24.47
N GLY A 205 21.12 23.98 -23.45
CA GLY A 205 21.67 24.03 -22.10
C GLY A 205 21.92 22.64 -21.52
N LEU A 206 20.94 21.73 -21.60
CA LEU A 206 21.08 20.40 -21.03
C LEU A 206 22.05 19.51 -21.83
N LYS A 207 22.04 19.61 -23.17
CA LYS A 207 23.01 18.91 -24.06
C LYS A 207 24.46 19.30 -23.74
N ASN A 208 24.70 20.57 -23.44
CA ASN A 208 26.04 21.14 -23.24
C ASN A 208 26.47 21.22 -21.77
N SER A 209 25.60 20.85 -20.83
CA SER A 209 25.85 20.99 -19.38
C SER A 209 27.06 20.20 -18.86
N GLY A 210 27.44 19.10 -19.52
CA GLY A 210 28.50 18.20 -19.05
C GLY A 210 28.15 17.42 -17.78
N ILE A 211 26.92 17.55 -17.27
CA ILE A 211 26.47 16.91 -16.03
C ILE A 211 26.40 15.39 -16.22
N THR A 212 26.83 14.66 -15.20
CA THR A 212 26.52 13.24 -15.02
C THR A 212 25.56 13.12 -13.84
N TRP A 213 24.44 12.43 -14.03
CA TRP A 213 23.43 12.30 -13.00
C TRP A 213 23.92 11.40 -11.87
N ASP A 214 24.21 12.01 -10.73
CA ASP A 214 24.52 11.36 -9.48
C ASP A 214 23.61 11.93 -8.38
N GLU A 215 23.85 11.53 -7.13
CA GLU A 215 23.04 12.00 -6.00
C GLU A 215 23.09 13.52 -5.81
N THR A 216 24.25 14.14 -6.00
CA THR A 216 24.42 15.58 -5.79
C THR A 216 23.79 16.41 -6.91
N THR A 217 23.97 15.97 -8.14
CA THR A 217 23.45 16.66 -9.33
C THR A 217 21.95 16.45 -9.51
N LEU A 218 21.43 15.25 -9.22
CA LEU A 218 19.99 15.01 -9.18
C LEU A 218 19.31 15.81 -8.08
N GLU A 219 19.93 15.96 -6.91
CA GLU A 219 19.35 16.77 -5.84
C GLU A 219 19.22 18.24 -6.26
N LYS A 220 20.30 18.82 -6.80
CA LYS A 220 20.27 20.19 -7.31
C LYS A 220 19.26 20.36 -8.44
N TRP A 221 19.22 19.40 -9.38
CA TRP A 221 18.31 19.42 -10.51
C TRP A 221 16.85 19.33 -10.09
N LEU A 222 16.50 18.42 -9.18
CA LEU A 222 15.13 18.27 -8.70
C LEU A 222 14.71 19.42 -7.79
N SER A 223 15.65 20.10 -7.13
CA SER A 223 15.37 21.26 -6.30
C SER A 223 15.14 22.53 -7.12
N ASP A 224 15.98 22.78 -8.12
CA ASP A 224 15.94 23.99 -8.95
C ASP A 224 16.64 23.74 -10.30
N PRO A 225 15.90 23.24 -11.31
CA PRO A 225 16.46 22.95 -12.63
C PRO A 225 16.99 24.19 -13.34
N ASP A 226 16.31 25.32 -13.20
CA ASP A 226 16.61 26.57 -13.91
C ASP A 226 17.91 27.20 -13.42
N THR A 227 18.18 27.13 -12.12
CA THR A 227 19.47 27.57 -11.56
C THR A 227 20.60 26.62 -11.95
N LEU A 228 20.36 25.31 -12.01
CA LEU A 228 21.42 24.34 -12.35
C LEU A 228 21.77 24.38 -13.84
N VAL A 229 20.76 24.45 -14.72
CA VAL A 229 20.93 24.53 -16.17
C VAL A 229 19.98 25.60 -16.72
N PRO A 230 20.48 26.82 -16.95
CA PRO A 230 19.71 27.85 -17.62
C PRO A 230 19.18 27.38 -18.99
N ASP A 231 18.00 27.88 -19.37
CA ASP A 231 17.31 27.54 -20.62
C ASP A 231 17.04 26.03 -20.81
N ASN A 232 16.88 25.30 -19.70
CA ASN A 232 16.34 23.95 -19.76
C ASN A 232 14.84 23.98 -20.09
N LYS A 233 14.32 22.88 -20.64
CA LYS A 233 12.90 22.77 -21.04
C LYS A 233 12.01 22.12 -19.96
N MET A 234 12.56 21.78 -18.79
CA MET A 234 11.84 21.06 -17.73
C MET A 234 11.36 22.04 -16.65
N ASP A 235 10.18 22.60 -16.84
CA ASP A 235 9.52 23.51 -15.88
C ASP A 235 8.86 22.71 -14.74
N PHE A 236 9.68 22.11 -13.88
CA PHE A 236 9.22 21.30 -12.76
C PHE A 236 10.28 21.19 -11.66
N HIS A 237 9.90 21.40 -10.40
CA HIS A 237 10.77 21.15 -9.25
C HIS A 237 10.02 20.40 -8.14
N VAL A 238 10.78 19.82 -7.22
CA VAL A 238 10.29 19.05 -6.07
C VAL A 238 10.69 19.80 -4.78
N PRO A 239 9.78 20.59 -4.16
CA PRO A 239 10.13 21.45 -3.02
C PRO A 239 10.63 20.68 -1.79
N ALA A 240 10.05 19.52 -1.52
CA ALA A 240 10.35 18.74 -0.32
C ALA A 240 11.66 17.95 -0.46
N ALA A 241 12.65 18.25 0.39
CA ALA A 241 13.96 17.60 0.37
C ALA A 241 13.90 16.07 0.56
N GLN A 242 12.96 15.59 1.37
CA GLN A 242 12.77 14.16 1.57
C GLN A 242 12.24 13.47 0.30
N GLU A 243 11.29 14.08 -0.41
CA GLU A 243 10.78 13.54 -1.67
C GLU A 243 11.89 13.47 -2.73
N ARG A 244 12.79 14.45 -2.77
CA ARG A 244 13.97 14.41 -3.66
C ARG A 244 14.91 13.27 -3.30
N SER A 245 15.22 13.13 -2.01
CA SER A 245 16.07 12.02 -1.52
C SER A 245 15.46 10.65 -1.89
N ASP A 246 14.16 10.49 -1.67
CA ASP A 246 13.42 9.27 -2.00
C ASP A 246 13.42 8.99 -3.52
N LEU A 247 13.19 10.01 -4.37
CA LEU A 247 13.30 9.89 -5.83
C LEU A 247 14.70 9.45 -6.28
N ILE A 248 15.75 10.03 -5.69
CA ILE A 248 17.15 9.66 -6.00
C ILE A 248 17.41 8.20 -5.63
N ALA A 249 16.92 7.75 -4.47
CA ALA A 249 17.02 6.34 -4.06
C ALA A 249 16.29 5.41 -5.05
N TYR A 250 15.11 5.82 -5.53
CA TYR A 250 14.38 5.06 -6.56
C TYR A 250 15.17 4.99 -7.88
N PHE A 251 15.71 6.10 -8.37
CA PHE A 251 16.51 6.12 -9.60
C PHE A 251 17.80 5.29 -9.50
N LYS A 252 18.43 5.22 -8.32
CA LYS A 252 19.59 4.33 -8.07
C LYS A 252 19.23 2.86 -8.33
N HIS A 253 18.03 2.41 -7.95
CA HIS A 253 17.59 1.03 -8.15
C HIS A 253 17.18 0.72 -9.60
N GLN A 254 16.79 1.73 -10.38
CA GLN A 254 16.49 1.58 -11.81
C GLN A 254 17.74 1.46 -12.70
N LYS A 255 18.93 1.33 -12.10
CA LYS A 255 20.21 1.13 -12.80
C LYS A 255 20.37 -0.30 -13.36
N GLY A 256 19.59 -1.28 -12.89
CA GLY A 256 19.84 -2.71 -13.13
C GLY A 256 18.73 -3.52 -13.79
N GLN A 257 17.66 -2.90 -14.28
CA GLN A 257 16.61 -3.62 -15.03
C GLN A 257 16.83 -3.41 -16.54
N ASN A 258 17.85 -4.07 -17.07
CA ASN A 258 18.08 -4.22 -18.50
C ASN A 258 18.78 -5.56 -18.75
#